data_AF-A0AAN4HHE3-F1
#
_entry.id   AF-A0AAN4HHE3-F1
#
_cell.length_a   1.000
_cell.length_b   1.000
_cell.length_c   1.000
_cell.angle_alpha   90.00
_cell.angle_beta   90.00
_cell.angle_gamma   90.00
#
_symmetry.space_group_name_H-M   'P 1'
#
loop_
_entity.id
_entity.type
_entity.pdbx_description
1 polymer ?
#
loop_
_entity_poly.entity_id
_entity_poly.type
_entity_poly.pdbx_seq_one_letter_code
_entity_poly.pdbx_strand_id
1 'polypeptide(L)' 'MHTKVTFFMKMNGENKDATAYVNCMTKVEAFLLANTDRQVIDKLLTQVDEEEKVFIKANLAGWKHHSQ' A
#
# COMPACT_ATOMS: atom_id res chain seq x y z
N MET A 1 -15.42 -15.30 14.25
CA MET A 1 -14.21 -14.71 14.88
C MET A 1 -13.64 -13.70 13.88
N HIS A 2 -13.61 -12.41 14.21
CA HIS A 2 -12.89 -11.43 13.39
C HIS A 2 -11.42 -11.45 13.81
N THR A 3 -10.56 -12.05 12.98
CA THR A 3 -9.12 -12.04 13.20
C THR A 3 -8.61 -10.62 13.00
N LYS A 4 -8.14 -9.98 14.06
CA LYS A 4 -7.53 -8.64 13.98
C LYS A 4 -6.06 -8.81 13.63
N VAL A 5 -5.68 -8.44 12.41
CA VAL A 5 -4.27 -8.42 11.98
C VAL A 5 -3.62 -7.15 12.53
N THR A 6 -2.48 -7.32 13.18
CA THR A 6 -1.65 -6.23 13.70
C THR A 6 -0.34 -6.20 12.93
N PHE A 7 0.04 -5.02 12.46
CA PHE A 7 1.29 -4.79 11.73
C PHE A 7 2.31 -4.18 12.68
N PHE A 8 3.57 -4.60 12.55
CA PHE A 8 4.68 -4.03 13.29
C PHE A 8 5.77 -3.57 12.32
N MET A 9 6.40 -2.44 12.63
CA MET A 9 7.62 -2.01 11.94
C MET A 9 8.77 -1.91 12.93
N LYS A 10 10.00 -2.14 12.45
CA LYS A 10 11.20 -2.01 13.26
C LYS A 10 11.75 -0.59 13.12
N MET A 11 11.72 0.20 14.18
CA MET A 11 12.28 1.55 14.22
C MET A 11 13.39 1.60 15.26
N ASN A 12 14.60 1.96 14.84
CA ASN A 12 15.77 2.03 15.72
C ASN A 12 16.01 0.74 16.53
N GLY A 13 15.75 -0.43 15.93
CA GLY A 13 15.91 -1.73 16.57
C GLY A 13 14.69 -2.21 17.36
N GLU A 14 13.70 -1.36 17.62
CA GLU A 14 12.50 -1.69 18.38
C GLU A 14 11.29 -1.97 17.47
N ASN A 15 10.47 -2.96 17.83
CA ASN A 15 9.21 -3.21 17.14
C ASN A 15 8.14 -2.24 17.64
N LYS A 16 7.53 -1.48 16.74
CA LYS A 16 6.43 -0.55 17.01
C LYS A 16 5.18 -0.96 16.24
N ASP A 17 4.02 -0.82 16.86
CA ASP A 17 2.73 -1.05 16.19
C ASP A 17 2.57 -0.05 15.04
N ALA A 18 2.44 -0.58 13.83
CA ALA A 18 2.30 0.17 12.58
C ALA A 18 0.91 -0.02 11.95
N THR A 19 -0.03 -0.65 12.65
CA THR A 19 -1.35 -1.02 12.11
C THR A 19 -2.12 0.17 11.59
N ALA A 20 -2.12 1.29 12.32
CA ALA A 20 -2.80 2.52 11.89
C ALA A 20 -2.16 3.14 10.64
N TYR A 21 -0.82 3.11 10.57
CA TYR A 21 -0.05 3.60 9.44
C TYR A 21 -0.33 2.77 8.17
N VAL A 22 -0.22 1.44 8.28
CA VAL A 22 -0.51 0.51 7.17
C VAL A 22 -1.96 0.67 6.69
N ASN A 23 -2.92 0.71 7.62
CA ASN A 23 -4.34 0.91 7.26
C ASN A 23 -4.60 2.26 6.57
N CYS A 24 -3.85 3.31 6.91
CA CYS A 24 -3.95 4.60 6.24
C CYS A 24 -3.39 4.51 4.81
N MET A 25 -2.21 3.89 4.65
CA MET A 25 -1.59 3.68 3.34
C MET A 25 -2.47 2.87 2.41
N THR A 26 -3.08 1.78 2.88
CA THR A 26 -4.01 0.96 2.08
C THR A 26 -5.23 1.77 1.60
N LYS A 27 -5.75 2.68 2.43
CA LYS A 27 -6.88 3.54 2.04
C LYS A 27 -6.48 4.61 1.02
N VAL A 28 -5.31 5.23 1.19
CA VAL A 28 -4.76 6.19 0.23
C VAL A 28 -4.51 5.51 -1.10
N GLU A 29 -3.94 4.31 -1.07
CA GLU A 29 -3.67 3.51 -2.26
C GLU A 29 -4.95 3.05 -2.95
N ALA A 30 -5.95 2.54 -2.22
CA ALA A 30 -7.26 2.21 -2.79
C ALA A 30 -7.95 3.43 -3.40
N PHE A 31 -7.82 4.61 -2.76
CA PHE A 31 -8.33 5.87 -3.28
C PHE A 31 -7.61 6.32 -4.55
N LEU A 32 -6.27 6.25 -4.59
CA LEU A 32 -5.48 6.53 -5.77
C LEU A 32 -5.85 5.54 -6.89
N LEU A 33 -5.84 4.24 -6.62
CA LEU A 33 -6.20 3.19 -7.59
C LEU A 33 -7.60 3.37 -8.19
N ALA A 34 -8.59 3.68 -7.36
CA ALA A 34 -9.98 3.85 -7.81
C ALA A 34 -10.21 5.12 -8.65
N ASN A 35 -9.32 6.12 -8.56
CA ASN A 35 -9.54 7.44 -9.15
C ASN A 35 -8.49 7.86 -10.19
N THR A 36 -7.51 7.01 -10.49
CA THR A 36 -6.30 7.45 -11.20
C THR A 36 -6.14 6.83 -12.59
N ASP A 37 -5.98 7.71 -13.58
CA ASP A 37 -5.45 7.42 -14.92
C ASP A 37 -4.04 6.81 -14.81
N ARG A 38 -3.76 5.77 -15.60
CA ARG A 38 -2.48 5.05 -15.64
C ARG A 38 -1.25 5.98 -15.65
N GLN A 39 -1.35 7.15 -16.28
CA GLN A 39 -0.27 8.14 -16.34
C GLN A 39 0.18 8.67 -14.97
N VAL A 40 -0.74 8.84 -14.02
CA VAL A 40 -0.41 9.37 -12.69
C VAL A 40 0.20 8.27 -11.82
N ILE A 41 -0.20 7.02 -12.00
CA ILE A 41 0.46 5.86 -11.36
C ILE A 41 1.90 5.73 -11.87
N ASP A 42 2.10 5.82 -13.18
CA ASP A 42 3.44 5.79 -13.78
C ASP A 42 4.31 6.92 -13.23
N LYS A 43 3.75 8.13 -13.07
CA LYS A 43 4.47 9.26 -12.47
C LYS A 43 4.81 9.04 -11.00
N LEU A 44 3.88 8.50 -10.20
CA LEU A 44 4.11 8.17 -8.79
C LEU A 44 5.24 7.14 -8.63
N LEU A 45 5.25 6.10 -9.48
CA LEU A 45 6.31 5.09 -9.49
C LEU A 45 7.69 5.67 -9.79
N THR A 46 7.81 6.82 -10.46
CA THR A 46 9.13 7.47 -10.68
C THR A 46 9.65 8.24 -9.47
N GLN A 47 8.81 8.52 -8.47
CA GLN A 47 9.13 9.40 -7.35
C GLN A 47 9.35 8.67 -6.02
N VAL A 48 8.99 7.39 -5.96
CA VAL A 48 9.09 6.56 -4.75
C VAL A 48 10.30 5.62 -4.81
N ASP A 49 10.71 5.10 -3.66
CA ASP A 49 11.80 4.12 -3.56
C ASP A 49 11.38 2.70 -4.00
N GLU A 50 12.34 1.75 -4.03
CA GLU A 50 12.04 0.39 -4.49
C GLU A 50 11.11 -0.39 -3.55
N GLU A 51 11.12 -0.11 -2.25
CA GLU A 51 10.25 -0.78 -1.28
C GLU A 51 8.79 -0.33 -1.50
N GLU A 52 8.61 0.98 -1.63
CA GLU A 52 7.33 1.61 -1.95
C GLU A 52 6.80 1.19 -3.34
N LYS A 53 7.67 1.06 -4.36
CA LYS A 53 7.29 0.56 -5.69
C LYS A 53 6.74 -0.86 -5.63
N VAL A 54 7.36 -1.75 -4.85
CA VAL A 54 6.92 -3.15 -4.71
C VAL A 54 5.53 -3.18 -4.08
N PHE A 55 5.30 -2.35 -3.05
CA PHE A 55 3.99 -2.23 -2.41
C PHE A 55 2.91 -1.76 -3.40
N ILE A 56 3.16 -0.66 -4.13
CA ILE A 56 2.21 -0.10 -5.11
C ILE A 56 1.87 -1.12 -6.21
N LYS A 57 2.87 -1.85 -6.71
CA LYS A 57 2.66 -2.89 -7.73
C LYS A 57 1.84 -4.07 -7.22
N ALA A 58 2.03 -4.48 -5.96
CA ALA A 58 1.29 -5.59 -5.36
C ALA A 58 -0.21 -5.27 -5.26
N ASN A 59 -0.56 -4.06 -4.83
CA ASN A 59 -1.96 -3.64 -4.74
C ASN A 59 -2.60 -3.43 -6.12
N LEU A 60 -1.85 -2.91 -7.11
CA LEU A 60 -2.29 -2.87 -8.52
C LEU A 60 -2.65 -4.27 -9.06
N ALA A 61 -1.81 -5.27 -8.78
CA ALA A 61 -2.04 -6.65 -9.20
C ALA A 61 -3.25 -7.27 -8.48
N GLY A 62 -3.39 -7.03 -7.18
CA GLY A 62 -4.54 -7.48 -6.38
C GLY A 62 -5.88 -6.86 -6.81
N TRP A 63 -5.86 -5.62 -7.30
CA TRP A 63 -7.06 -4.96 -7.81
C TRP A 63 -7.53 -5.52 -9.16
N LYS A 64 -6.61 -5.75 -10.12
CA LYS A 64 -6.93 -6.38 -11.41
C LYS A 64 -7.58 -7.76 -11.24
N HIS A 65 -7.21 -8.48 -10.19
CA HIS A 65 -7.77 -9.79 -9.89
C HIS A 65 -9.20 -9.73 -9.33
N HIS A 66 -9.61 -8.62 -8.71
CA HIS A 66 -10.94 -8.41 -8.15
C HIS A 66 -11.91 -7.69 -9.11
N SER A 67 -11.42 -7.07 -10.19
CA SER A 67 -12.24 -6.41 -11.22
C SER A 67 -12.64 -7.32 -12.38
N GLN A 68 -12.30 -8.62 -12.32
CA GLN A 68 -12.76 -9.67 -13.23
C GLN A 68 -13.89 -10.47 -12.56
#